data_AF-A0A7S2BZW0-F1
#
_entry.id   AF-A0A7S2BZW0-F1
#
_cell.length_a   1.000
_cell.length_b   1.000
_cell.length_c   1.000
_cell.angle_alpha   90.00
_cell.angle_beta   90.00
_cell.angle_gamma   90.00
#
_symmetry.space_group_name_H-M   'P 1'
#
loop_
_entity.id
_entity.type
_entity.pdbx_description
1 polymer ?
#
loop_
_entity_poly.entity_id
_entity_poly.type
_entity_poly.pdbx_seq_one_letter_code
_entity_poly.pdbx_strand_id
1 'polypeptide(L)'
;GEMTQVAEDEDLELIDAYQRTFDDDQVDCRLCAKLIQTIDAQDPDCAGAVLVFMPGYDDIVKLQRILEQEAGAASGKGGVHVLPLHSSCTAQEQRQVFRPPPAGRRKVVLATNIAETSLTISDVVYVIDTGRVKEKTYDESTGVGALTSVWVSKASARQRRGRAGRVRPGTCFHLFSQRRRAGLDEYQTPELLRTPLAELCLHARMLCSDAMTIEQFLAKAPDPPRARAVAHAIDILQKVGGLDKHRNV
;
A
#
# COMPACT_ATOMS: atom_id res chain seq x y z
N GLY A 1 -36.14 7.92 -6.52
CA GLY A 1 -36.73 7.02 -7.53
C GLY A 1 -35.99 7.24 -8.81
N GLU A 2 -36.56 8.03 -9.73
CA GLU A 2 -35.92 8.36 -11.01
C GLU A 2 -34.68 9.27 -10.89
N MET A 3 -34.71 10.36 -10.11
CA MET A 3 -33.55 11.25 -9.96
C MET A 3 -32.31 10.56 -9.36
N THR A 4 -32.50 9.52 -8.56
CA THR A 4 -31.40 8.74 -7.97
C THR A 4 -30.78 7.79 -9.01
N GLN A 5 -31.63 7.18 -9.86
CA GLN A 5 -31.16 6.34 -10.96
C GLN A 5 -30.44 7.15 -12.04
N VAL A 6 -30.94 8.34 -12.39
CA VAL A 6 -30.28 9.21 -13.37
C VAL A 6 -28.89 9.65 -12.88
N ALA A 7 -28.75 9.99 -11.60
CA ALA A 7 -27.45 10.33 -11.01
C ALA A 7 -26.49 9.12 -10.95
N GLU A 8 -27.00 7.92 -10.64
CA GLU A 8 -26.21 6.68 -10.67
C GLU A 8 -25.73 6.32 -12.09
N ASP A 9 -26.59 6.52 -13.10
CA ASP A 9 -26.26 6.28 -14.50
C ASP A 9 -25.21 7.30 -15.03
N GLU A 10 -25.35 8.58 -14.68
CA GLU A 10 -24.34 9.62 -15.01
C GLU A 10 -22.99 9.34 -14.34
N ASP A 11 -22.98 8.91 -13.07
CA ASP A 11 -21.75 8.53 -12.36
C ASP A 11 -21.06 7.33 -13.03
N LEU A 12 -21.83 6.35 -13.51
CA LEU A 12 -21.30 5.19 -14.24
C LEU A 12 -20.70 5.60 -15.58
N GLU A 13 -21.34 6.50 -16.34
CA GLU A 13 -20.79 7.02 -17.59
C GLU A 13 -19.48 7.77 -17.37
N LEU A 14 -19.38 8.58 -16.31
CA LEU A 14 -18.15 9.29 -15.95
C LEU A 14 -17.03 8.32 -15.55
N ILE A 15 -17.35 7.28 -14.77
CA ILE A 15 -16.39 6.23 -14.39
C ILE A 15 -15.89 5.50 -15.64
N ASP A 16 -16.80 5.09 -16.53
CA ASP A 16 -16.45 4.39 -17.77
C ASP A 16 -15.60 5.28 -18.68
N ALA A 17 -15.94 6.57 -18.80
CA ALA A 17 -15.16 7.54 -19.56
C ALA A 17 -13.74 7.69 -18.96
N TYR A 18 -13.62 7.81 -17.64
CA TYR A 18 -12.33 7.88 -16.97
C TYR A 18 -11.50 6.62 -17.20
N GLN A 19 -12.09 5.43 -17.00
CA GLN A 19 -11.41 4.14 -17.17
C GLN A 19 -11.00 3.83 -18.62
N ARG A 20 -11.61 4.49 -19.61
CA ARG A 20 -11.15 4.44 -21.02
C ARG A 20 -9.92 5.29 -21.28
N THR A 21 -9.70 6.33 -20.46
CA THR A 21 -8.61 7.30 -20.62
C THR A 21 -7.40 7.02 -19.72
N PHE A 22 -7.59 6.27 -18.64
CA PHE A 22 -6.56 5.96 -17.67
C PHE A 22 -6.49 4.47 -17.37
N ASP A 23 -5.28 3.92 -17.35
CA ASP A 23 -5.02 2.53 -16.99
C ASP A 23 -5.22 2.34 -15.48
N ASP A 24 -6.25 1.58 -15.12
CA ASP A 24 -6.64 1.29 -13.72
C ASP A 24 -5.54 0.51 -12.96
N ASP A 25 -4.53 -0.05 -13.64
CA ASP A 25 -3.37 -0.66 -12.99
C ASP A 25 -2.29 0.34 -12.55
N GLN A 26 -2.38 1.60 -12.98
CA GLN A 26 -1.50 2.68 -12.59
C GLN A 26 -2.12 3.59 -11.53
N VAL A 27 -1.31 4.42 -10.88
CA VAL A 27 -1.81 5.48 -9.99
C VAL A 27 -1.85 6.80 -10.74
N ASP A 28 -3.04 7.41 -10.80
CA ASP A 28 -3.20 8.76 -11.34
C ASP A 28 -2.68 9.81 -10.36
N CYS A 29 -1.37 10.08 -10.47
CA CYS A 29 -0.71 11.10 -9.64
C CYS A 29 -1.25 12.51 -9.91
N ARG A 30 -1.84 12.80 -11.08
CA ARG A 30 -2.44 14.12 -11.36
C ARG A 30 -3.76 14.27 -10.63
N LEU A 31 -4.58 13.22 -10.61
CA LEU A 31 -5.80 13.18 -9.79
C LEU A 31 -5.46 13.36 -8.30
N CYS A 32 -4.43 12.66 -7.79
CA CYS A 32 -3.95 12.85 -6.42
C CYS A 32 -3.52 14.30 -6.16
N ALA A 33 -2.70 14.89 -7.03
CA ALA A 33 -2.24 16.27 -6.88
C ALA A 33 -3.41 17.26 -6.87
N LYS A 34 -4.37 17.10 -7.81
CA LYS A 34 -5.55 17.96 -7.88
C LYS A 34 -6.43 17.86 -6.64
N LEU A 35 -6.59 16.64 -6.09
CA LEU A 35 -7.33 16.41 -4.86
C LEU A 35 -6.63 17.06 -3.66
N ILE A 36 -5.30 16.94 -3.55
CA ILE A 36 -4.50 17.59 -2.50
C ILE A 36 -4.67 19.11 -2.55
N GLN A 37 -4.57 19.72 -3.73
CA GLN A 37 -4.79 21.15 -3.93
C GLN A 37 -6.22 21.57 -3.57
N THR A 38 -7.22 20.74 -3.90
CA THR A 38 -8.62 21.01 -3.57
C THR A 38 -8.85 21.00 -2.06
N ILE A 39 -8.25 20.02 -1.36
CA ILE A 39 -8.27 19.95 0.10
C ILE A 39 -7.59 21.18 0.72
N ASP A 40 -6.44 21.59 0.17
CA ASP A 40 -5.69 22.75 0.65
C ASP A 40 -6.46 24.07 0.47
N ALA A 41 -7.10 24.25 -0.70
CA ALA A 41 -7.88 25.45 -1.00
C ALA A 41 -9.18 25.56 -0.20
N GLN A 42 -9.76 24.45 0.25
CA GLN A 42 -11.02 24.44 1.01
C GLN A 42 -10.83 24.82 2.49
N ASP A 43 -9.62 24.72 3.03
CA ASP A 43 -9.33 25.00 4.44
C ASP A 43 -8.09 25.93 4.54
N PRO A 44 -8.33 27.25 4.57
CA PRO A 44 -7.29 28.29 4.57
C PRO A 44 -6.36 28.23 5.80
N ASP A 45 -6.85 27.66 6.90
CA ASP A 45 -6.08 27.53 8.14
C ASP A 45 -5.03 26.40 8.04
N CYS A 46 -5.01 25.67 6.92
CA CYS A 46 -4.13 24.52 6.70
C CYS A 46 -4.27 23.46 7.81
N ALA A 47 -5.47 23.35 8.39
CA ALA A 47 -5.69 22.58 9.59
C ALA A 47 -5.77 21.09 9.25
N GLY A 48 -4.69 20.36 9.54
CA GLY A 48 -4.66 18.90 9.48
C GLY A 48 -3.91 18.37 8.27
N ALA A 49 -3.14 17.32 8.52
CA ALA A 49 -2.29 16.71 7.51
C ALA A 49 -3.10 15.84 6.54
N VAL A 50 -2.61 15.77 5.31
CA VAL A 50 -3.03 14.80 4.29
C VAL A 50 -2.07 13.63 4.30
N LEU A 51 -2.59 12.41 4.44
CA LEU A 51 -1.83 11.17 4.27
C LEU A 51 -2.25 10.51 2.96
N VAL A 52 -1.30 10.32 2.05
CA VAL A 52 -1.54 9.69 0.75
C VAL A 52 -0.91 8.30 0.74
N PHE A 53 -1.70 7.26 0.54
CA PHE A 53 -1.20 5.90 0.36
C PHE A 53 -0.83 5.66 -1.11
N MET A 54 0.46 5.52 -1.37
CA MET A 54 1.07 5.23 -2.66
C MET A 54 1.57 3.77 -2.70
N PRO A 55 1.59 3.11 -3.87
CA PRO A 55 1.98 1.71 -3.96
C PRO A 55 3.49 1.49 -3.77
N GLY A 56 4.34 2.44 -4.16
CA GLY A 56 5.79 2.33 -4.04
C GLY A 56 6.52 3.67 -4.06
N TYR A 57 7.85 3.59 -3.94
CA TYR A 57 8.74 4.76 -3.89
C TYR A 57 8.72 5.58 -5.19
N ASP A 58 8.67 4.93 -6.35
CA ASP A 58 8.64 5.62 -7.65
C ASP A 58 7.42 6.53 -7.77
N ASP A 59 6.25 6.06 -7.30
CA ASP A 59 5.01 6.81 -7.31
C ASP A 59 5.05 7.98 -6.31
N ILE A 60 5.68 7.78 -5.15
CA ILE A 60 5.94 8.85 -4.16
C ILE A 60 6.76 9.97 -4.81
N VAL A 61 7.88 9.63 -5.44
CA VAL A 61 8.77 10.60 -6.10
C VAL A 61 8.04 11.30 -7.25
N LYS A 62 7.25 10.57 -8.05
CA LYS A 62 6.47 11.13 -9.16
C LYS A 62 5.45 12.16 -8.66
N LEU A 63 4.66 11.83 -7.65
CA LEU A 63 3.67 12.75 -7.08
C LEU A 63 4.33 13.95 -6.39
N GLN A 64 5.41 13.72 -5.64
CA GLN A 64 6.18 14.80 -5.03
C GLN A 64 6.65 15.82 -6.08
N ARG A 65 7.20 15.33 -7.20
CA ARG A 65 7.70 16.19 -8.28
C ARG A 65 6.58 17.01 -8.94
N ILE A 66 5.40 16.43 -9.11
CA ILE A 66 4.21 17.14 -9.62
C ILE A 66 3.82 18.26 -8.66
N LEU A 67 3.70 17.97 -7.37
CA LEU A 67 3.33 18.95 -6.34
C LEU A 67 4.34 20.09 -6.24
N GLU A 68 5.64 19.79 -6.34
CA GLU A 68 6.71 20.81 -6.33
C GLU A 68 6.67 21.71 -7.56
N GLN A 69 6.40 21.17 -8.74
CA GLN A 69 6.26 21.94 -9.99
C GLN A 69 5.05 22.88 -9.95
N GLU A 70 3.91 22.38 -9.47
CA GLU A 70 2.69 23.18 -9.34
C GLU A 70 2.81 24.26 -8.28
N ALA A 71 3.48 23.98 -7.17
CA ALA A 71 3.78 24.96 -6.14
C ALA A 71 4.72 26.08 -6.64
N GLY A 72 5.71 25.75 -7.47
CA GLY A 72 6.60 26.73 -8.09
C GLY A 72 5.91 27.66 -9.10
N ALA A 73 4.82 27.23 -9.72
CA ALA A 73 4.02 28.03 -10.64
C ALA A 73 3.05 28.99 -9.92
N ALA A 74 2.63 28.68 -8.69
CA ALA A 74 1.72 29.49 -7.91
C ALA A 74 2.48 30.60 -7.12
N SER A 75 2.44 31.85 -7.60
CA SER A 75 3.13 32.99 -6.98
C SER A 75 2.46 33.56 -5.69
N GLY A 76 1.80 32.71 -4.88
CA GLY A 76 0.99 33.15 -3.72
C GLY A 76 1.41 32.51 -2.39
N LYS A 77 1.17 33.22 -1.28
CA LYS A 77 1.32 32.69 0.09
C LYS A 77 0.33 31.54 0.30
N GLY A 78 0.84 30.32 0.38
CA GLY A 78 0.06 29.10 0.60
C GLY A 78 0.73 27.95 -0.16
N GLY A 79 0.74 26.75 0.40
CA GLY A 79 1.33 25.60 -0.28
C GLY A 79 1.58 24.41 0.63
N VAL A 80 1.83 23.26 0.02
CA VAL A 80 1.98 22.00 0.75
C VAL A 80 3.42 21.77 1.20
N HIS A 81 3.60 21.21 2.39
CA HIS A 81 4.88 20.67 2.87
C HIS A 81 4.86 19.15 2.67
N VAL A 82 5.49 18.71 1.57
CA VAL A 82 5.49 17.30 1.14
C VAL A 82 6.59 16.52 1.85
N LEU A 83 6.25 15.38 2.42
CA LEU A 83 7.16 14.49 3.14
C LEU A 83 7.01 13.04 2.64
N PRO A 84 8.04 12.45 2.02
CA PRO A 84 8.02 11.04 1.63
C PRO A 84 8.20 10.12 2.85
N LEU A 85 7.47 9.01 2.86
CA LEU A 85 7.52 8.00 3.92
C LEU A 85 7.55 6.59 3.32
N HIS A 86 8.74 6.00 3.29
CA HIS A 86 9.00 4.68 2.73
C HIS A 86 9.97 3.90 3.62
N SER A 87 9.97 2.58 3.53
CA SER A 87 10.86 1.71 4.31
C SER A 87 12.35 1.94 4.03
N SER A 88 12.68 2.48 2.85
CA SER A 88 14.05 2.88 2.49
C SER A 88 14.48 4.25 3.00
N CYS A 89 13.57 5.07 3.55
CA CYS A 89 13.92 6.35 4.15
C CYS A 89 14.73 6.12 5.43
N THR A 90 15.73 6.97 5.67
CA THR A 90 16.50 6.98 6.92
C THR A 90 15.60 7.23 8.13
N ALA A 91 16.02 6.77 9.31
CA ALA A 91 15.28 7.02 10.55
C ALA A 91 15.08 8.52 10.82
N GLN A 92 16.01 9.37 10.39
CA GLN A 92 15.89 10.83 10.52
C GLN A 92 14.80 11.39 9.59
N GLU A 93 14.72 10.95 8.34
CA GLU A 93 13.67 11.35 7.40
C GLU A 93 12.29 10.89 7.87
N GLN A 94 12.17 9.63 8.30
CA GLN A 94 10.91 9.12 8.84
C GLN A 94 10.44 9.92 10.06
N ARG A 95 11.35 10.43 10.91
CA ARG A 95 10.98 11.27 12.06
C ARG A 95 10.41 12.63 11.67
N GLN A 96 10.65 13.13 10.46
CA GLN A 96 10.14 14.44 10.03
C GLN A 96 8.61 14.45 9.95
N VAL A 97 7.98 13.32 9.63
CA VAL A 97 6.51 13.22 9.51
C VAL A 97 5.77 13.52 10.83
N PHE A 98 6.45 13.39 11.97
CA PHE A 98 5.91 13.69 13.30
C PHE A 98 6.05 15.15 13.70
N ARG A 99 6.83 15.94 12.96
CA ARG A 99 7.00 17.37 13.24
C ARG A 99 5.83 18.16 12.64
N PRO A 100 5.47 19.31 13.24
CA PRO A 100 4.52 20.22 12.62
C PRO A 100 5.12 20.81 11.33
N PRO A 101 4.28 21.12 10.33
CA PRO A 101 4.76 21.80 9.12
C PRO A 101 5.16 23.25 9.42
N PRO A 102 5.92 23.89 8.52
CA PRO A 102 6.15 25.34 8.57
C PRO A 102 4.82 26.11 8.56
N ALA A 103 4.80 27.30 9.17
CA ALA A 103 3.61 28.13 9.27
C ALA A 103 3.03 28.46 7.87
N GLY A 104 1.70 28.38 7.75
CA GLY A 104 0.99 28.64 6.50
C GLY A 104 1.16 27.56 5.42
N ARG A 105 1.65 26.36 5.79
CA ARG A 105 1.76 25.22 4.88
C ARG A 105 1.07 23.98 5.43
N ARG A 106 0.25 23.33 4.60
CA ARG A 106 -0.38 22.05 4.94
C ARG A 106 0.62 20.90 4.83
N LYS A 107 0.70 20.05 5.85
CA LYS A 107 1.54 18.84 5.79
C LYS A 107 0.91 17.80 4.86
N VAL A 108 1.69 17.27 3.93
CA VAL A 108 1.29 16.18 3.02
C VAL A 108 2.31 15.07 3.16
N VAL A 109 1.89 13.92 3.68
CA VAL A 109 2.75 12.73 3.83
C VAL A 109 2.42 11.75 2.73
N LEU A 110 3.39 11.45 1.88
CA LEU A 110 3.27 10.46 0.80
C LEU A 110 3.87 9.15 1.29
N ALA A 111 3.05 8.16 1.58
CA ALA A 111 3.46 6.96 2.27
C ALA A 111 3.09 5.67 1.53
N THR A 112 3.87 4.62 1.72
CA THR A 112 3.43 3.26 1.39
C THR A 112 2.60 2.66 2.54
N ASN A 113 2.30 1.37 2.48
CA ASN A 113 1.62 0.63 3.55
C ASN A 113 2.37 0.65 4.91
N ILE A 114 3.61 1.18 4.99
CA ILE A 114 4.28 1.44 6.27
C ILE A 114 3.46 2.34 7.21
N ALA A 115 2.63 3.24 6.67
CA ALA A 115 1.73 4.08 7.45
C ALA A 115 0.42 3.37 7.85
N GLU A 116 0.14 2.19 7.30
CA GLU A 116 -1.11 1.44 7.50
C GLU A 116 -1.19 0.78 8.86
N THR A 117 -0.06 0.34 9.42
CA THR A 117 0.04 -0.33 10.73
C THR A 117 1.07 0.35 11.64
N SER A 118 2.31 0.53 11.17
CA SER A 118 3.48 0.79 12.02
C SER A 118 3.69 2.23 12.51
N LEU A 119 3.03 3.24 11.93
CA LEU A 119 3.28 4.65 12.27
C LEU A 119 2.00 5.42 12.60
N THR A 120 2.04 6.23 13.67
CA THR A 120 0.90 7.06 14.10
C THR A 120 1.24 8.52 13.93
N ILE A 121 0.78 9.10 12.83
CA ILE A 121 0.87 10.53 12.55
C ILE A 121 -0.40 11.17 13.13
N SER A 122 -0.25 11.93 14.21
CA SER A 122 -1.37 12.36 15.06
C SER A 122 -2.24 13.44 14.42
N ASP A 123 -1.71 14.27 13.55
CA ASP A 123 -2.41 15.40 12.95
C ASP A 123 -3.08 15.09 11.59
N VAL A 124 -3.13 13.81 11.18
CA VAL A 124 -3.82 13.39 9.95
C VAL A 124 -5.33 13.53 10.10
N VAL A 125 -5.94 14.21 9.13
CA VAL A 125 -7.39 14.42 9.02
C VAL A 125 -7.91 13.99 7.66
N TYR A 126 -7.06 14.05 6.64
CA TYR A 126 -7.41 13.65 5.29
C TYR A 126 -6.56 12.44 4.90
N VAL A 127 -7.20 11.40 4.40
CA VAL A 127 -6.54 10.24 3.81
C VAL A 127 -6.91 10.18 2.34
N ILE A 128 -5.90 10.03 1.48
CA ILE A 128 -6.09 9.71 0.06
C ILE A 128 -5.54 8.30 -0.14
N ASP A 129 -6.43 7.35 -0.40
CA ASP A 129 -6.10 5.96 -0.65
C ASP A 129 -6.17 5.68 -2.14
N THR A 130 -5.01 5.49 -2.78
CA THR A 130 -4.93 5.16 -4.22
C THR A 130 -5.51 3.77 -4.53
N GLY A 131 -5.75 2.94 -3.50
CA GLY A 131 -6.26 1.58 -3.66
C GLY A 131 -5.22 0.59 -4.17
N ARG A 132 -3.97 1.01 -4.39
CA ARG A 132 -2.89 0.15 -4.89
C ARG A 132 -1.84 -0.11 -3.81
N VAL A 133 -1.14 -1.23 -3.96
CA VAL A 133 -0.01 -1.64 -3.11
C VAL A 133 0.95 -2.51 -3.93
N LYS A 134 2.26 -2.35 -3.74
CA LYS A 134 3.24 -3.30 -4.28
C LYS A 134 3.38 -4.49 -3.33
N GLU A 135 3.15 -5.69 -3.83
CA GLU A 135 3.25 -6.94 -3.07
C GLU A 135 4.20 -7.91 -3.74
N LYS A 136 4.94 -8.67 -2.92
CA LYS A 136 5.68 -9.83 -3.40
C LYS A 136 4.69 -10.91 -3.83
N THR A 137 4.83 -11.33 -5.07
CA THR A 137 4.12 -12.46 -5.67
C THR A 137 5.12 -13.53 -6.06
N TYR A 138 4.66 -14.77 -6.10
CA TYR A 138 5.48 -15.91 -6.43
C TYR A 138 4.73 -16.86 -7.33
N ASP A 139 5.29 -17.13 -8.50
CA ASP A 139 4.80 -18.15 -9.41
C ASP A 139 5.53 -19.47 -9.13
N GLU A 140 4.79 -20.41 -8.55
CA GLU A 140 5.29 -21.74 -8.19
C GLU A 140 5.70 -22.58 -9.41
N SER A 141 5.16 -22.29 -10.60
CA SER A 141 5.45 -23.06 -11.82
C SER A 141 6.77 -22.65 -12.48
N THR A 142 7.11 -21.36 -12.39
CA THR A 142 8.35 -20.80 -12.95
C THR A 142 9.44 -20.61 -11.90
N GLY A 143 9.09 -20.64 -10.62
CA GLY A 143 10.00 -20.36 -9.51
C GLY A 143 10.36 -18.87 -9.39
N VAL A 144 9.63 -17.98 -10.08
CA VAL A 144 9.95 -16.56 -10.16
C VAL A 144 9.15 -15.79 -9.11
N GLY A 145 9.88 -15.05 -8.26
CA GLY A 145 9.31 -14.02 -7.41
C GLY A 145 9.28 -12.67 -8.14
N ALA A 146 8.18 -11.93 -8.01
CA ALA A 146 8.05 -10.58 -8.55
C ALA A 146 7.50 -9.61 -7.50
N LEU A 147 7.73 -8.32 -7.71
CA LEU A 147 7.09 -7.26 -6.95
C LEU A 147 6.06 -6.59 -7.87
N THR A 148 4.79 -6.90 -7.66
CA THR A 148 3.70 -6.48 -8.54
C THR A 148 2.79 -5.49 -7.83
N SER A 149 2.36 -4.45 -8.54
CA SER A 149 1.29 -3.58 -8.04
C SER A 149 -0.04 -4.33 -8.15
N VAL A 150 -0.77 -4.41 -7.05
CA VAL A 150 -2.09 -5.04 -6.95
C VAL A 150 -3.06 -4.11 -6.24
N TRP A 151 -4.35 -4.44 -6.32
CA TRP A 151 -5.37 -3.77 -5.55
C TRP A 151 -5.31 -4.16 -4.07
N VAL A 152 -5.62 -3.22 -3.20
CA VAL A 152 -5.73 -3.47 -1.76
C VAL A 152 -6.97 -4.29 -1.41
N SER A 153 -6.91 -4.99 -0.28
CA SER A 153 -8.10 -5.63 0.28
C SER A 153 -9.09 -4.62 0.87
N LYS A 154 -10.35 -5.02 1.03
CA LYS A 154 -11.37 -4.26 1.79
C LYS A 154 -10.91 -4.00 3.23
N ALA A 155 -10.24 -4.97 3.86
CA ALA A 155 -9.63 -4.80 5.17
C ALA A 155 -8.60 -3.68 5.19
N SER A 156 -7.67 -3.65 4.24
CA SER A 156 -6.64 -2.60 4.12
C SER A 156 -7.26 -1.23 3.88
N ALA A 157 -8.21 -1.11 2.96
CA ALA A 157 -8.93 0.15 2.72
C ALA A 157 -9.62 0.67 4.00
N ARG A 158 -10.23 -0.23 4.80
CA ARG A 158 -10.82 0.12 6.12
C ARG A 158 -9.76 0.59 7.12
N GLN A 159 -8.59 -0.04 7.17
CA GLN A 159 -7.49 0.38 8.04
C GLN A 159 -6.94 1.76 7.64
N ARG A 160 -6.73 1.99 6.35
CA ARG A 160 -6.31 3.28 5.78
C ARG A 160 -7.29 4.40 6.13
N ARG A 161 -8.60 4.16 5.95
CA ARG A 161 -9.66 5.09 6.39
C ARG A 161 -9.56 5.44 7.88
N GLY A 162 -9.24 4.46 8.73
CA GLY A 162 -9.07 4.66 10.16
C GLY A 162 -7.95 5.65 10.54
N ARG A 163 -7.06 6.00 9.61
CA ARG A 163 -5.99 6.98 9.84
C ARG A 163 -6.48 8.43 9.85
N ALA A 164 -7.63 8.73 9.26
CA ALA A 164 -8.23 10.07 9.24
C ALA A 164 -8.98 10.45 10.53
N GLY A 165 -9.38 9.47 11.36
CA GLY A 165 -10.35 9.66 12.43
C GLY A 165 -9.80 9.62 13.86
N ARG A 166 -8.50 9.83 14.06
CA ARG A 166 -7.87 9.60 15.38
C ARG A 166 -8.03 10.73 16.38
N VAL A 167 -7.90 11.98 15.92
CA VAL A 167 -7.87 13.15 16.81
C VAL A 167 -9.12 14.01 16.66
N ARG A 168 -9.74 13.99 15.47
CA ARG A 168 -10.99 14.69 15.15
C ARG A 168 -11.67 14.02 13.95
N PRO A 169 -12.91 14.40 13.60
CA PRO A 169 -13.54 13.93 12.37
C PRO A 169 -12.64 14.19 11.16
N GLY A 170 -12.53 13.21 10.27
CA GLY A 170 -11.69 13.29 9.09
C GLY A 170 -12.31 12.56 7.90
N THR A 171 -11.69 12.73 6.73
CA THR A 171 -12.21 12.26 5.46
C THR A 171 -11.21 11.32 4.79
N CYS A 172 -11.71 10.22 4.24
CA CYS A 172 -10.92 9.29 3.45
C CYS A 172 -11.46 9.24 2.02
N PHE A 173 -10.62 9.60 1.06
CA PHE A 173 -10.91 9.52 -0.37
C PHE A 173 -10.29 8.23 -0.90
N HIS A 174 -11.13 7.32 -1.40
CA HIS A 174 -10.67 6.12 -2.10
C HIS A 174 -10.68 6.39 -3.60
N LEU A 175 -9.54 6.27 -4.27
CA LEU A 175 -9.41 6.51 -5.72
C LEU A 175 -9.73 5.26 -6.52
N PHE A 176 -10.86 4.64 -6.20
CA PHE A 176 -11.42 3.51 -6.94
C PHE A 176 -12.95 3.55 -6.85
N SER A 177 -13.61 3.12 -7.93
CA SER A 177 -15.07 3.12 -8.01
C SER A 177 -15.72 2.14 -7.03
N GLN A 178 -17.02 2.33 -6.78
CA GLN A 178 -17.79 1.37 -6.00
C GLN A 178 -17.82 -0.02 -6.65
N ARG A 179 -17.84 -0.07 -7.99
CA ARG A 179 -17.72 -1.31 -8.76
C ARG A 179 -16.39 -2.02 -8.48
N ARG A 180 -15.27 -1.29 -8.51
CA ARG A 180 -13.95 -1.84 -8.15
C ARG A 180 -13.95 -2.33 -6.70
N ARG A 181 -14.49 -1.52 -5.77
CA ARG A 181 -14.60 -1.87 -4.34
C ARG A 181 -15.36 -3.16 -4.10
N ALA A 182 -16.44 -3.41 -4.84
CA ALA A 182 -17.23 -4.63 -4.71
C ALA A 182 -16.41 -5.89 -5.04
N GLY A 183 -15.56 -5.79 -6.07
CA GLY A 183 -14.67 -6.86 -6.52
C GLY A 183 -13.35 -7.01 -5.76
N LEU A 184 -13.06 -6.17 -4.75
CA LEU A 184 -11.87 -6.34 -3.92
C LEU A 184 -12.01 -7.55 -2.98
N ASP A 185 -10.91 -8.25 -2.76
CA ASP A 185 -10.80 -9.30 -1.76
C ASP A 185 -11.07 -8.75 -0.36
N GLU A 186 -11.69 -9.56 0.50
CA GLU A 186 -12.01 -9.12 1.86
C GLU A 186 -10.75 -8.89 2.70
N TYR A 187 -9.76 -9.78 2.54
CA TYR A 187 -8.47 -9.76 3.23
C TYR A 187 -7.35 -10.01 2.24
N GLN A 188 -6.17 -9.47 2.55
CA GLN A 188 -4.96 -9.75 1.79
C GLN A 188 -4.54 -11.21 1.98
N THR A 189 -4.11 -11.88 0.91
CA THR A 189 -3.53 -13.22 1.01
C THR A 189 -2.29 -13.20 1.94
N PRO A 190 -2.19 -14.12 2.92
CA PRO A 190 -1.04 -14.20 3.82
C PRO A 190 0.29 -14.32 3.05
N GLU A 191 1.33 -13.64 3.54
CA GLU A 191 2.67 -13.66 2.89
C GLU A 191 3.22 -15.08 2.71
N LEU A 192 2.94 -15.96 3.67
CA LEU A 192 3.26 -17.39 3.65
C LEU A 192 2.75 -18.13 2.39
N LEU A 193 1.65 -17.66 1.80
CA LEU A 193 1.03 -18.30 0.63
C LEU A 193 1.46 -17.69 -0.71
N ARG A 194 2.23 -16.59 -0.69
CA ARG A 194 2.54 -15.80 -1.90
C ARG A 194 4.00 -15.38 -2.03
N THR A 195 4.89 -15.95 -1.22
CA THR A 195 6.34 -15.68 -1.27
C THR A 195 7.15 -16.97 -1.38
N PRO A 196 8.40 -16.89 -1.91
CA PRO A 196 9.30 -18.03 -1.91
C PRO A 196 9.57 -18.54 -0.50
N LEU A 197 9.50 -19.86 -0.29
CA LEU A 197 9.59 -20.47 1.04
C LEU A 197 10.99 -20.94 1.43
N ALA A 198 12.02 -20.73 0.60
CA ALA A 198 13.36 -21.27 0.85
C ALA A 198 13.94 -20.79 2.19
N GLU A 199 13.94 -19.49 2.44
CA GLU A 199 14.41 -18.93 3.72
C GLU A 199 13.59 -19.46 4.91
N LEU A 200 12.27 -19.53 4.75
CA LEU A 200 11.38 -20.06 5.79
C LEU A 200 11.63 -21.54 6.07
N CYS A 201 11.95 -22.34 5.05
CA CYS A 201 12.28 -23.76 5.22
C CYS A 201 13.58 -23.96 6.01
N LEU A 202 14.59 -23.10 5.80
CA LEU A 202 15.81 -23.11 6.61
C LEU A 202 15.50 -22.79 8.07
N HIS A 203 14.76 -21.71 8.34
CA HIS A 203 14.34 -21.35 9.69
C HIS A 203 13.50 -22.46 10.34
N ALA A 204 12.57 -23.06 9.60
CA ALA A 204 11.77 -24.18 10.08
C ALA A 204 12.66 -25.36 10.48
N ARG A 205 13.68 -25.71 9.69
CA ARG A 205 14.61 -26.80 10.02
C ARG A 205 15.43 -26.51 11.28
N MET A 206 15.87 -25.28 11.48
CA MET A 206 16.61 -24.86 12.67
C MET A 206 15.75 -24.90 13.95
N LEU A 207 14.43 -24.72 13.82
CA LEU A 207 13.50 -24.66 14.94
C LEU A 207 12.79 -25.98 15.23
N CYS A 208 12.62 -26.85 14.23
CA CYS A 208 11.93 -28.13 14.41
C CYS A 208 12.82 -29.15 15.13
N SER A 209 12.20 -30.02 15.92
CA SER A 209 12.92 -31.16 16.51
C SER A 209 13.35 -32.15 15.43
N ASP A 210 14.35 -32.98 15.72
CA ASP A 210 14.84 -34.00 14.77
C ASP A 210 13.77 -35.03 14.37
N ALA A 211 12.69 -35.15 15.15
CA ALA A 211 11.56 -36.02 14.86
C ALA A 211 10.51 -35.38 13.93
N MET A 212 10.63 -34.10 13.58
CA MET A 212 9.64 -33.36 12.80
C MET A 212 10.24 -32.85 11.50
N THR A 213 9.53 -33.06 10.39
CA THR A 213 9.96 -32.53 9.09
C THR A 213 9.56 -31.07 8.91
N ILE A 214 10.23 -30.38 7.98
CA ILE A 214 9.89 -29.00 7.58
C ILE A 214 8.42 -28.91 7.14
N GLU A 215 7.94 -29.87 6.36
CA GLU A 215 6.54 -29.91 5.91
C GLU A 215 5.56 -30.04 7.07
N GLN A 216 5.83 -30.94 8.03
CA GLN A 216 4.99 -31.13 9.21
C GLN A 216 4.98 -29.88 10.10
N PHE A 217 6.09 -29.16 10.18
CA PHE A 217 6.18 -27.91 10.91
C PHE A 217 5.33 -26.81 10.25
N LEU A 218 5.50 -26.59 8.94
CA LEU A 218 4.76 -25.55 8.20
C LEU A 218 3.27 -25.86 8.06
N ALA A 219 2.88 -27.14 8.07
CA ALA A 219 1.48 -27.56 8.05
C ALA A 219 0.69 -27.15 9.31
N LYS A 220 1.37 -26.69 10.38
CA LYS A 220 0.74 -26.21 11.62
C LYS A 220 0.40 -24.72 11.60
N ALA A 221 0.75 -23.99 10.54
CA ALA A 221 0.37 -22.58 10.39
C ALA A 221 -1.17 -22.43 10.29
N PRO A 222 -1.76 -21.29 10.70
CA PRO A 222 -3.20 -21.04 10.56
C PRO A 222 -3.70 -21.26 9.13
N ASP A 223 -2.93 -20.77 8.16
CA ASP A 223 -3.11 -21.01 6.74
C ASP A 223 -1.85 -21.69 6.18
N PRO A 224 -1.82 -23.03 6.11
CA PRO A 224 -0.61 -23.77 5.73
C PRO A 224 -0.27 -23.55 4.25
N PRO A 225 1.03 -23.49 3.89
CA PRO A 225 1.44 -23.35 2.50
C PRO A 225 1.13 -24.61 1.69
N ARG A 226 0.99 -24.46 0.37
CA ARG A 226 0.78 -25.61 -0.52
C ARG A 226 1.99 -26.55 -0.45
N ALA A 227 1.73 -27.86 -0.33
CA ALA A 227 2.79 -28.87 -0.25
C ALA A 227 3.82 -28.78 -1.39
N ARG A 228 3.36 -28.47 -2.62
CA ARG A 228 4.24 -28.28 -3.78
C ARG A 228 5.20 -27.10 -3.63
N ALA A 229 4.77 -26.00 -2.99
CA ALA A 229 5.61 -24.83 -2.76
C ALA A 229 6.73 -25.15 -1.75
N VAL A 230 6.42 -25.92 -0.70
CA VAL A 230 7.40 -26.38 0.28
C VAL A 230 8.39 -27.36 -0.37
N ALA A 231 7.90 -28.33 -1.15
CA ALA A 231 8.76 -29.28 -1.85
C ALA A 231 9.73 -28.58 -2.82
N HIS A 232 9.25 -27.60 -3.59
CA HIS A 232 10.08 -26.80 -4.48
C HIS A 232 11.14 -25.99 -3.73
N ALA A 233 10.78 -25.40 -2.58
CA ALA A 233 11.74 -24.69 -1.74
C ALA A 233 12.85 -25.62 -1.19
N ILE A 234 12.50 -26.83 -0.74
CA ILE A 234 13.47 -27.84 -0.28
C ILE A 234 14.41 -28.25 -1.43
N ASP A 235 13.87 -28.49 -2.63
CA ASP A 235 14.66 -28.84 -3.81
C ASP A 235 15.67 -27.73 -4.17
N ILE A 236 15.24 -26.46 -4.15
CA ILE A 236 16.15 -25.31 -4.33
C ILE A 236 17.27 -25.34 -3.28
N LEU A 237 16.92 -25.50 -2.01
CA LEU A 237 17.90 -25.49 -0.91
C LEU A 237 18.92 -26.62 -1.04
N GLN A 238 18.49 -27.81 -1.44
CA GLN A 238 19.40 -28.94 -1.67
C GLN A 238 20.35 -28.67 -2.85
N LYS A 239 19.85 -28.07 -3.93
CA LYS A 239 20.66 -27.71 -5.11
C LYS A 239 21.72 -26.65 -4.80
N VAL A 240 21.42 -25.68 -3.94
CA VAL A 240 22.36 -24.63 -3.53
C VAL A 240 23.22 -25.01 -2.32
N GLY A 241 23.05 -26.22 -1.77
CA GLY A 241 23.80 -26.72 -0.62
C GLY A 241 23.37 -26.13 0.73
N GLY A 242 22.21 -25.47 0.80
CA GLY A 242 21.62 -25.00 2.05
C GLY A 242 20.91 -26.08 2.85
N LEU A 243 20.62 -27.24 2.24
CA LEU A 243 20.19 -28.47 2.92
C LEU A 243 20.96 -29.66 2.36
N ASP A 244 21.31 -30.62 3.22
CA ASP A 244 21.88 -31.90 2.80
C ASP A 244 20.81 -32.85 2.23
N LYS A 245 21.24 -34.04 1.78
CA LYS A 245 20.36 -35.11 1.28
C LYS A 245 19.36 -35.64 2.32
N HIS A 246 19.65 -35.44 3.61
CA HIS A 246 18.79 -35.78 4.74
C HIS A 246 17.93 -34.61 5.21
N ARG A 247 18.00 -33.46 4.51
CA ARG A 247 17.27 -32.21 4.79
C ARG A 247 17.68 -31.55 6.11
N ASN A 248 18.96 -31.66 6.46
CA ASN A 248 19.59 -30.90 7.54
C ASN A 248 20.32 -29.68 6.99
N VAL A 249 20.41 -28.61 7.79
CA VAL A 249 21.22 -27.42 7.47
C VAL A 249 22.69 -27.74 7.67
#